data_AF-A0A925VM80-F1
#
_entry.id   AF-A0A925VM80-F1
#
_cell.length_a   1.000
_cell.length_b   1.000
_cell.length_c   1.000
_cell.angle_alpha   90.00
_cell.angle_beta   90.00
_cell.angle_gamma   90.00
#
_symmetry.space_group_name_H-M   'P 1'
#
loop_
_entity.id
_entity.type
_entity.pdbx_description
1 polymer ?
#
loop_
_entity_poly.entity_id
_entity_poly.type
_entity_poly.pdbx_seq_one_letter_code
_entity_poly.pdbx_strand_id
1 'polypeptide(L)'
;MLAFHNALYIGLQGIVVGLQSAVNLQLSGVAILVIAVAIGAWLGWNRGLRAILTIALISVLAYVICVQGGDLLVATVNRFYQNGPKLAAFAAGRDPSSVAPLPPLIEGGFRIPLVFRFVLFISLIVFAWFFRKTPSWYRPNVDKLEPLARPLGAIVGGFTALVWTSAATAFWVEFVNSGGGFDGLLGDVLFAIPDITPYMPALITVFFLLLGVLVVFLLPRLFRTPAPPPKS
;
A
#
# COMPACT_ATOMS: atom_id res chain seq x y z
N MET A 1 -68.01 -4.25 -6.59
CA MET A 1 -67.24 -3.07 -7.04
C MET A 1 -66.43 -2.44 -5.89
N LEU A 2 -65.51 -3.19 -5.28
CA LEU A 2 -64.58 -2.68 -4.25
C LEU A 2 -63.16 -3.27 -4.43
N ALA A 3 -62.85 -3.77 -5.63
CA ALA A 3 -61.53 -4.30 -5.98
C ALA A 3 -60.57 -3.22 -6.54
N PHE A 4 -60.97 -1.95 -6.53
CA PHE A 4 -60.17 -0.86 -7.10
C PHE A 4 -59.42 0.00 -6.07
N HIS A 5 -59.47 -0.34 -4.77
CA HIS A 5 -58.76 0.43 -3.73
C HIS A 5 -57.44 -0.20 -3.26
N ASN A 6 -57.11 -1.43 -3.66
CA ASN A 6 -55.86 -2.10 -3.23
C ASN A 6 -54.74 -2.11 -4.28
N ALA A 7 -54.99 -1.58 -5.49
CA ALA A 7 -53.98 -1.60 -6.56
C ALA A 7 -52.92 -0.49 -6.43
N LEU A 8 -53.15 0.54 -5.61
CA LEU A 8 -52.23 1.68 -5.49
C LEU A 8 -51.27 1.63 -4.29
N TYR A 9 -51.44 0.65 -3.38
CA TYR A 9 -50.52 0.45 -2.24
C TYR A 9 -49.45 -0.64 -2.48
N ILE A 10 -49.39 -1.23 -3.68
CA ILE A 10 -48.38 -2.25 -4.03
C ILE A 10 -47.19 -1.61 -4.79
N GLY A 11 -47.32 -0.35 -5.22
CA GLY A 11 -46.35 0.31 -6.10
C GLY A 11 -45.09 0.91 -5.47
N LEU A 12 -45.00 1.06 -4.15
CA LEU A 12 -43.83 1.71 -3.51
C LEU A 12 -43.04 0.83 -2.55
N GLN A 13 -43.60 -0.28 -2.06
CA GLN A 13 -42.90 -1.20 -1.16
C GLN A 13 -42.10 -2.27 -1.92
N GLY A 14 -42.44 -2.55 -3.20
CA GLY A 14 -41.73 -3.52 -4.03
C GLY A 14 -40.43 -3.00 -4.66
N ILE A 15 -40.29 -1.68 -4.84
CA ILE A 15 -39.09 -1.07 -5.46
C ILE A 15 -37.96 -0.92 -4.43
N VAL A 16 -38.26 -0.81 -3.14
CA VAL A 16 -37.24 -0.73 -2.08
C VAL A 16 -36.76 -2.12 -1.64
N VAL A 17 -37.58 -3.16 -1.80
CA VAL A 17 -37.22 -4.55 -1.43
C VAL A 17 -36.55 -5.33 -2.59
N GLY A 18 -36.65 -4.84 -3.83
CA GLY A 18 -35.95 -5.38 -5.00
C GLY A 18 -34.47 -4.98 -5.12
N LEU A 19 -34.01 -3.97 -4.36
CA LEU A 19 -32.59 -3.60 -4.32
C LEU A 19 -31.81 -4.22 -3.16
N GLN A 20 -32.50 -4.83 -2.19
CA GLN A 20 -31.88 -5.46 -1.01
C GLN A 20 -31.78 -6.99 -1.10
N SER A 21 -32.36 -7.63 -2.11
CA SER A 21 -32.30 -9.11 -2.28
C SER A 21 -31.52 -9.59 -3.51
N ALA A 22 -31.03 -8.69 -4.37
CA ALA A 22 -30.25 -9.01 -5.57
C ALA A 22 -28.82 -8.47 -5.56
N VAL A 23 -28.37 -7.90 -4.43
CA VAL A 23 -26.96 -7.58 -4.19
C VAL A 23 -26.55 -8.28 -2.90
N ASN A 24 -26.72 -9.60 -2.89
CA ASN A 24 -25.89 -10.44 -2.07
C ASN A 24 -24.51 -10.38 -2.74
N LEU A 25 -23.75 -9.31 -2.46
CA LEU A 25 -22.36 -9.22 -2.88
C LEU A 25 -21.65 -10.36 -2.14
N GLN A 26 -21.64 -11.54 -2.76
CA GLN A 26 -20.54 -12.46 -2.63
C GLN A 26 -19.31 -11.79 -3.25
N LEU A 27 -18.88 -10.69 -2.62
CA LEU A 27 -17.60 -10.05 -2.85
C LEU A 27 -16.57 -11.06 -2.37
N SER A 28 -16.21 -11.98 -3.27
CA SER A 28 -15.02 -12.78 -3.11
C SER A 28 -13.88 -11.82 -2.78
N GLY A 29 -13.01 -12.17 -1.83
CA GLY A 29 -11.89 -11.30 -1.47
C GLY A 29 -11.03 -10.89 -2.67
N VAL A 30 -10.94 -11.75 -3.67
CA VAL A 30 -10.28 -11.45 -4.94
C VAL A 30 -10.96 -10.29 -5.68
N ALA A 31 -12.29 -10.22 -5.68
CA ALA A 31 -13.03 -9.12 -6.29
C ALA A 31 -12.78 -7.79 -5.58
N ILE A 32 -12.73 -7.77 -4.24
CA ILE A 32 -12.36 -6.57 -3.46
C ILE A 32 -10.95 -6.10 -3.83
N LEU A 33 -10.01 -7.04 -3.91
CA LEU A 33 -8.63 -6.73 -4.28
C LEU A 33 -8.54 -6.15 -5.70
N VAL A 34 -9.22 -6.75 -6.67
CA VAL A 34 -9.26 -6.27 -8.06
C VAL A 34 -9.88 -4.87 -8.13
N ILE A 35 -10.96 -4.62 -7.39
CA ILE A 35 -11.58 -3.29 -7.34
C ILE A 35 -10.62 -2.26 -6.75
N ALA A 36 -9.94 -2.58 -5.64
CA ALA A 36 -8.96 -1.69 -5.02
C ALA A 36 -7.81 -1.37 -5.99
N VAL A 37 -7.28 -2.38 -6.68
CA VAL A 37 -6.24 -2.21 -7.71
C VAL A 37 -6.74 -1.38 -8.88
N ALA A 38 -7.98 -1.59 -9.34
CA ALA A 38 -8.57 -0.81 -10.42
C ALA A 38 -8.72 0.67 -10.05
N ILE A 39 -9.14 0.97 -8.81
CA ILE A 39 -9.22 2.35 -8.30
C ILE A 39 -7.82 2.97 -8.24
N GLY A 40 -6.83 2.24 -7.71
CA GLY A 40 -5.44 2.68 -7.68
C GLY A 40 -4.89 2.97 -9.09
N ALA A 41 -5.14 2.06 -10.03
CA ALA A 41 -4.72 2.20 -11.42
C ALA A 41 -5.39 3.38 -12.12
N TRP A 42 -6.68 3.59 -11.89
CA TRP A 42 -7.42 4.75 -12.41
C TRP A 42 -6.88 6.07 -11.84
N LEU A 43 -6.59 6.13 -10.54
CA LEU A 43 -5.96 7.29 -9.91
C LEU A 43 -4.57 7.56 -10.49
N GLY A 44 -3.78 6.51 -10.71
CA GLY A 44 -2.46 6.60 -11.32
C GLY A 44 -2.50 7.05 -12.77
N TRP A 45 -3.46 6.57 -13.55
CA TRP A 45 -3.69 6.97 -14.94
C TRP A 45 -4.00 8.47 -15.05
N ASN A 46 -4.89 8.97 -14.20
CA ASN A 46 -5.34 10.36 -14.23
C ASN A 46 -4.32 11.35 -13.67
N ARG A 47 -3.42 10.90 -12.79
CA ARG A 47 -2.39 11.76 -12.17
C ARG A 47 -1.04 11.70 -12.88
N GLY A 48 -0.83 10.68 -13.72
CA GLY A 48 0.44 10.40 -14.37
C GLY A 48 1.50 9.85 -13.41
N LEU A 49 2.55 9.26 -13.98
CA LEU A 49 3.62 8.57 -13.25
C LEU A 49 4.27 9.40 -12.13
N ARG A 50 4.55 10.69 -12.37
CA ARG A 50 5.36 11.51 -11.46
C ARG A 50 4.68 11.75 -10.11
N ALA A 51 3.40 12.09 -10.14
CA ALA A 51 2.62 12.37 -8.94
C ALA A 51 2.34 11.09 -8.15
N ILE A 52 1.98 10.01 -8.86
CA ILE A 52 1.69 8.74 -8.21
C ILE A 52 2.95 8.06 -7.66
N LEU A 53 4.11 8.28 -8.27
CA LEU A 53 5.39 7.74 -7.79
C LEU A 53 5.78 8.29 -6.41
N THR A 54 5.55 9.59 -6.17
CA THR A 54 5.79 10.18 -4.84
C THR A 54 4.88 9.55 -3.78
N ILE A 55 3.60 9.37 -4.12
CA ILE A 55 2.63 8.69 -3.25
C ILE A 55 3.05 7.24 -3.02
N ALA A 56 3.48 6.53 -4.05
CA ALA A 56 3.93 5.14 -3.95
C ALA A 56 5.16 5.01 -3.05
N LEU A 57 6.18 5.86 -3.24
CA LEU A 57 7.40 5.84 -2.42
C LEU A 57 7.11 6.11 -0.95
N ILE A 58 6.27 7.11 -0.64
CA ILE A 58 5.90 7.41 0.74
C ILE A 58 4.99 6.31 1.31
N SER A 59 4.12 5.71 0.50
CA SER A 59 3.29 4.57 0.92
C SER A 59 4.13 3.35 1.29
N VAL A 60 5.16 3.04 0.50
CA VAL A 60 6.12 1.99 0.80
C VAL A 60 6.89 2.30 2.07
N LEU A 61 7.37 3.54 2.24
CA LEU A 61 8.06 3.97 3.46
C LEU A 61 7.15 3.84 4.69
N ALA A 62 5.90 4.31 4.59
CA ALA A 62 4.91 4.22 5.65
C ALA A 62 4.60 2.76 5.99
N TYR A 63 4.46 1.89 4.99
CA TYR A 63 4.26 0.46 5.17
C TYR A 63 5.45 -0.20 5.88
N VAL A 64 6.68 0.09 5.44
CA VAL A 64 7.89 -0.46 6.07
C VAL A 64 8.01 0.00 7.51
N ILE A 65 7.74 1.27 7.83
CA ILE A 65 7.87 1.80 9.21
C ILE A 65 6.72 1.30 10.09
N CYS A 66 5.48 1.41 9.62
CA CYS A 66 4.29 1.24 10.46
C CYS A 66 3.75 -0.18 10.44
N VAL A 67 3.95 -0.96 9.37
CA VAL A 67 3.44 -2.34 9.26
C VAL A 67 4.56 -3.34 9.55
N GLN A 68 5.73 -3.19 8.92
CA GLN A 68 6.86 -4.11 9.12
C GLN A 68 7.83 -3.66 10.22
N GLY A 69 7.91 -2.37 10.50
CA GLY A 69 9.05 -1.74 11.18
C GLY A 69 9.14 -2.00 12.68
N GLY A 70 8.00 -2.23 13.33
CA GLY A 70 7.94 -2.58 14.74
C GLY A 70 8.69 -3.88 15.04
N ASP A 71 8.51 -4.90 14.20
CA ASP A 71 9.24 -6.16 14.33
C ASP A 71 10.61 -6.09 13.65
N LEU A 72 10.77 -5.35 12.55
CA LEU A 72 12.04 -5.27 11.81
C LEU A 72 13.16 -4.65 12.65
N LEU A 73 12.94 -3.50 13.31
CA LEU A 73 13.97 -2.84 14.11
C LEU A 73 14.38 -3.70 15.31
N VAL A 74 13.40 -4.20 16.06
CA VAL A 74 13.63 -5.08 17.21
C VAL A 74 14.34 -6.36 16.76
N ALA A 75 13.90 -6.99 15.66
CA ALA A 75 14.55 -8.18 15.11
C ALA A 75 15.97 -7.89 14.60
N THR A 76 16.24 -6.70 14.05
CA THR A 76 17.56 -6.34 13.54
C THR A 76 18.54 -6.13 14.70
N VAL A 77 18.14 -5.36 15.72
CA VAL A 77 18.93 -5.16 16.94
C VAL A 77 19.17 -6.49 17.65
N ASN A 78 18.12 -7.30 17.83
CA ASN A 78 18.26 -8.63 18.41
C ASN A 78 19.17 -9.53 17.57
N ARG A 79 19.07 -9.54 16.24
CA ARG A 79 19.97 -10.33 15.39
C ARG A 79 21.43 -9.92 15.53
N PHE A 80 21.75 -8.63 15.58
CA PHE A 80 23.13 -8.17 15.77
C PHE A 80 23.65 -8.53 17.16
N TYR A 81 22.84 -8.35 18.19
CA TYR A 81 23.20 -8.70 19.57
C TYR A 81 23.40 -10.22 19.75
N GLN A 82 22.41 -11.00 19.34
CA GLN A 82 22.39 -12.46 19.50
C GLN A 82 23.50 -13.15 18.69
N ASN A 83 23.86 -12.61 17.52
CA ASN A 83 24.95 -13.13 16.69
C ASN A 83 26.30 -12.46 16.98
N GLY A 84 26.36 -11.46 17.86
CA GLY A 84 27.61 -10.78 18.26
C GLY A 84 28.72 -11.74 18.70
N PRO A 85 28.46 -12.72 19.58
CA PRO A 85 29.46 -13.72 19.98
C PRO A 85 29.96 -14.57 18.80
N LYS A 86 29.10 -14.88 17.83
CA LYS A 86 29.47 -15.64 16.64
C LYS A 86 30.36 -14.82 15.70
N LEU A 87 30.09 -13.51 15.58
CA LEU A 87 30.95 -12.59 14.83
C LEU A 87 32.33 -12.43 15.50
N ALA A 88 32.38 -12.35 16.83
CA ALA A 88 33.63 -12.31 17.57
C ALA A 88 34.42 -13.63 17.47
N ALA A 89 33.74 -14.77 17.53
CA ALA A 89 34.34 -16.09 17.33
C ALA A 89 34.92 -16.24 15.92
N PHE A 90 34.17 -15.81 14.89
CA PHE A 90 34.64 -15.75 13.51
C PHE A 90 35.89 -14.88 13.37
N ALA A 91 35.88 -13.67 13.94
CA ALA A 91 37.02 -12.75 13.91
C ALA A 91 38.25 -13.30 14.66
N ALA A 92 38.03 -14.14 15.67
CA ALA A 92 39.09 -14.84 16.41
C ALA A 92 39.53 -16.17 15.76
N GLY A 93 39.06 -16.49 14.55
CA GLY A 93 39.40 -17.72 13.83
C GLY A 93 38.80 -19.01 14.41
N ARG A 94 37.78 -18.89 15.26
CA ARG A 94 37.06 -20.02 15.86
C ARG A 94 35.78 -20.33 15.08
N ASP A 95 35.32 -21.57 15.17
CA ASP A 95 34.08 -22.01 14.54
C ASP A 95 32.87 -21.24 15.12
N PRO A 96 32.16 -20.41 14.33
CA PRO A 96 31.02 -19.63 14.79
C PRO A 96 29.80 -20.48 15.17
N SER A 97 29.74 -21.73 14.68
CA SER A 97 28.66 -22.65 15.01
C SER A 97 28.80 -23.25 16.42
N SER A 98 30.02 -23.23 16.98
CA SER A 98 30.34 -23.72 18.32
C SER A 98 29.93 -22.76 19.45
N VAL A 99 29.55 -21.53 19.11
CA VAL A 99 29.19 -20.50 20.09
C VAL A 99 27.68 -20.30 20.12
N ALA A 100 27.09 -20.51 21.30
CA ALA A 100 25.67 -20.29 21.53
C ALA A 100 25.30 -18.80 21.32
N PRO A 101 24.17 -18.49 20.68
CA PRO A 101 23.69 -17.12 20.58
C PRO A 101 23.28 -16.59 21.95
N LEU A 102 23.39 -15.27 22.14
CA LEU A 102 22.86 -14.62 23.34
C LEU A 102 21.33 -14.69 23.36
N PRO A 103 20.69 -14.62 24.56
CA PRO A 103 19.25 -14.35 24.64
C PRO A 103 18.92 -13.00 23.97
N PRO A 104 17.67 -12.79 23.52
CA PRO A 104 17.28 -11.53 22.89
C PRO A 104 17.51 -10.36 23.86
N LEU A 105 18.03 -9.24 23.33
CA LEU A 105 18.26 -8.03 24.12
C LEU A 105 16.95 -7.34 24.49
N ILE A 106 16.01 -7.34 23.54
CA ILE A 106 14.67 -6.79 23.69
C ILE A 106 13.71 -7.98 23.63
N GLU A 107 13.04 -8.26 24.75
CA GLU A 107 12.00 -9.29 24.82
C GLU A 107 10.83 -8.95 23.88
N GLY A 108 10.14 -9.99 23.40
CA GLY A 108 8.99 -9.81 22.52
C GLY A 108 7.90 -8.98 23.22
N GLY A 109 7.41 -7.93 22.57
CA GLY A 109 6.31 -7.11 23.11
C GLY A 109 6.59 -5.62 23.22
N PHE A 110 7.83 -5.15 22.99
CA PHE A 110 8.11 -3.72 22.81
C PHE A 110 7.61 -3.23 21.44
N ARG A 111 6.30 -3.35 21.21
CA ARG A 111 5.62 -2.89 20.00
C ARG A 111 5.00 -1.52 20.27
N ILE A 112 5.24 -0.59 19.36
CA ILE A 112 4.53 0.69 19.33
C ILE A 112 3.02 0.36 19.28
N PRO A 113 2.17 0.96 20.14
CA PRO A 113 0.75 0.64 20.16
C PRO A 113 0.10 0.83 18.78
N LEU A 114 -0.82 -0.06 18.43
CA LEU A 114 -1.49 -0.12 17.13
C LEU A 114 -2.02 1.26 16.68
N VAL A 115 -2.65 1.99 17.60
CA VAL A 115 -3.23 3.32 17.33
C VAL A 115 -2.15 4.31 16.84
N PHE A 116 -0.98 4.35 17.47
CA PHE A 116 0.09 5.25 17.05
C PHE A 116 0.65 4.87 15.68
N ARG A 117 0.81 3.57 15.39
CA ARG A 117 1.24 3.08 14.08
C ARG A 117 0.24 3.42 12.98
N PHE A 118 -1.05 3.26 13.26
CA PHE A 118 -2.12 3.61 12.34
C PHE A 118 -2.17 5.12 12.08
N VAL A 119 -2.15 5.95 13.13
CA VAL A 119 -2.15 7.42 13.01
C VAL A 119 -0.92 7.90 12.25
N LEU A 120 0.26 7.35 12.53
CA LEU A 120 1.50 7.68 11.80
C LEU A 120 1.39 7.27 10.32
N PHE A 121 0.87 6.08 10.04
CA PHE A 121 0.66 5.62 8.66
C PHE A 121 -0.23 6.59 7.88
N ILE A 122 -1.41 6.93 8.41
CA ILE A 122 -2.33 7.89 7.79
C ILE A 122 -1.67 9.27 7.64
N SER A 123 -0.93 9.73 8.65
CA SER A 123 -0.23 11.02 8.60
C SER A 123 0.80 11.07 7.48
N LEU A 124 1.57 9.99 7.27
CA LEU A 124 2.53 9.88 6.17
C LEU A 124 1.84 9.84 4.80
N ILE A 125 0.72 9.13 4.68
CA ILE A 125 -0.08 9.14 3.45
C ILE A 125 -0.61 10.54 3.16
N VAL A 126 -1.20 11.22 4.14
CA VAL A 126 -1.69 12.60 3.99
C VAL A 126 -0.55 13.54 3.60
N PHE A 127 0.61 13.41 4.24
CA PHE A 127 1.82 14.16 3.91
C PHE A 127 2.26 13.93 2.46
N ALA A 128 2.18 12.70 1.94
CA ALA A 128 2.46 12.38 0.54
C ALA A 128 1.58 13.16 -0.44
N TRP A 129 0.33 13.41 -0.07
CA TRP A 129 -0.61 14.17 -0.88
C TRP A 129 -0.35 15.68 -0.84
N PHE A 130 0.28 16.21 0.22
CA PHE A 130 0.57 17.64 0.35
C PHE A 130 1.71 18.13 -0.57
N PHE A 131 2.63 17.26 -0.99
CA PHE A 131 3.69 17.61 -1.96
C PHE A 131 3.17 18.00 -3.37
N ARG A 132 1.86 17.91 -3.60
CA ARG A 132 1.21 18.19 -4.87
C ARG A 132 1.21 19.68 -5.27
N LYS A 133 1.40 20.64 -4.36
CA LYS A 133 1.02 22.04 -4.62
C LYS A 133 2.04 22.96 -5.28
N THR A 134 3.32 22.63 -5.37
CA THR A 134 4.36 23.63 -5.68
C THR A 134 5.39 23.34 -6.79
N PRO A 135 5.53 22.16 -7.39
CA PRO A 135 6.58 22.03 -8.40
C PRO A 135 6.18 22.46 -9.81
N SER A 136 7.03 23.27 -10.45
CA SER A 136 6.89 23.73 -11.85
C SER A 136 6.83 22.60 -12.90
N TRP A 137 7.18 21.37 -12.49
CA TRP A 137 7.12 20.15 -13.30
C TRP A 137 5.76 19.44 -13.27
N TYR A 138 4.77 19.95 -12.51
CA TYR A 138 3.38 19.47 -12.47
C TYR A 138 2.56 20.15 -13.59
N ARG A 139 2.74 19.73 -14.84
CA ARG A 139 1.90 20.21 -15.95
C ARG A 139 0.83 19.16 -16.27
N PRO A 140 -0.47 19.52 -16.21
CA PRO A 140 -1.57 18.61 -16.54
C PRO A 140 -1.54 18.06 -17.98
N ASN A 141 -0.74 18.67 -18.87
CA ASN A 141 -0.71 18.39 -20.31
C ASN A 141 0.66 17.87 -20.81
N VAL A 142 1.39 17.08 -20.01
CA VAL A 142 2.64 16.41 -20.46
C VAL A 142 2.36 15.24 -21.42
N ASP A 143 1.09 14.87 -21.61
CA ASP A 143 0.63 13.69 -22.35
C ASP A 143 1.13 13.59 -23.80
N LYS A 144 1.49 14.71 -24.44
CA LYS A 144 2.03 14.69 -25.82
C LYS A 144 3.52 14.36 -25.91
N LEU A 145 4.28 14.49 -24.82
CA LEU A 145 5.73 14.29 -24.80
C LEU A 145 6.15 12.99 -24.10
N GLU A 146 5.25 12.37 -23.30
CA GLU A 146 5.54 11.15 -22.54
C GLU A 146 4.39 10.13 -22.66
N PRO A 147 4.24 9.42 -23.79
CA PRO A 147 3.11 8.50 -24.03
C PRO A 147 3.05 7.33 -23.02
N LEU A 148 4.18 7.00 -22.38
CA LEU A 148 4.26 5.95 -21.37
C LEU A 148 3.89 6.43 -19.94
N ALA A 149 3.74 7.73 -19.70
CA ALA A 149 3.52 8.25 -18.35
C ALA A 149 2.18 7.83 -17.73
N ARG A 150 1.13 7.68 -18.56
CA ARG A 150 -0.20 7.22 -18.12
C ARG A 150 -0.24 5.71 -17.81
N PRO A 151 0.21 4.79 -18.68
CA PRO A 151 0.23 3.37 -18.35
C PRO A 151 1.18 3.05 -17.19
N LEU A 152 2.36 3.68 -17.12
CA LEU A 152 3.24 3.54 -15.96
C LEU A 152 2.60 4.11 -14.69
N GLY A 153 1.90 5.24 -14.81
CA GLY A 153 1.12 5.81 -13.72
C GLY A 153 0.06 4.82 -13.20
N ALA A 154 -0.67 4.15 -14.09
CA ALA A 154 -1.65 3.14 -13.70
C ALA A 154 -1.01 1.93 -12.99
N ILE A 155 0.13 1.44 -13.47
CA ILE A 155 0.85 0.33 -12.82
C ILE A 155 1.29 0.74 -11.40
N VAL A 156 1.91 1.91 -11.25
CA VAL A 156 2.36 2.41 -9.94
C VAL A 156 1.17 2.71 -9.03
N GLY A 157 0.06 3.20 -9.57
CA GLY A 157 -1.18 3.40 -8.84
C GLY A 157 -1.80 2.10 -8.34
N GLY A 158 -1.83 1.06 -9.18
CA GLY A 158 -2.27 -0.29 -8.79
C GLY A 158 -1.38 -0.88 -7.70
N PHE A 159 -0.05 -0.74 -7.81
CA PHE A 159 0.89 -1.14 -6.76
C PHE A 159 0.64 -0.37 -5.44
N THR A 160 0.39 0.93 -5.52
CA THR A 160 0.07 1.75 -4.34
C THR A 160 -1.18 1.24 -3.63
N ALA A 161 -2.22 0.87 -4.40
CA ALA A 161 -3.42 0.26 -3.83
C ALA A 161 -3.13 -1.09 -3.16
N LEU A 162 -2.27 -1.94 -3.74
CA LEU A 162 -1.84 -3.19 -3.09
C LEU A 162 -1.15 -2.92 -1.74
N VAL A 163 -0.26 -1.92 -1.67
CA VAL A 163 0.40 -1.52 -0.41
C VAL A 163 -0.65 -1.10 0.62
N TRP A 164 -1.65 -0.31 0.23
CA TRP A 164 -2.69 0.16 1.16
C TRP A 164 -3.63 -0.96 1.60
N THR A 165 -4.04 -1.85 0.68
CA THR A 165 -4.86 -3.01 1.01
C THR A 165 -4.12 -3.93 1.98
N SER A 166 -2.84 -4.22 1.74
CA SER A 166 -2.03 -5.02 2.67
C SER A 166 -1.88 -4.34 4.04
N ALA A 167 -1.66 -3.03 4.08
CA ALA A 167 -1.59 -2.28 5.34
C ALA A 167 -2.91 -2.36 6.10
N ALA A 168 -4.04 -2.20 5.41
CA ALA A 168 -5.37 -2.31 5.99
C ALA A 168 -5.61 -3.69 6.58
N THR A 169 -5.28 -4.77 5.86
CA THR A 169 -5.39 -6.14 6.38
C THR A 169 -4.52 -6.35 7.61
N ALA A 170 -3.27 -5.89 7.59
CA ALA A 170 -2.35 -6.07 8.71
C ALA A 170 -2.84 -5.35 9.99
N PHE A 171 -3.28 -4.09 9.86
CA PHE A 171 -3.84 -3.34 10.98
C PHE A 171 -5.16 -3.94 11.48
N TRP A 172 -5.99 -4.43 10.56
CA TRP A 172 -7.25 -5.09 10.89
C TRP A 172 -7.03 -6.37 11.70
N VAL A 173 -6.16 -7.26 11.24
CA VAL A 173 -5.83 -8.51 11.93
C VAL A 173 -5.28 -8.21 13.34
N GLU A 174 -4.39 -7.22 13.48
CA GLU A 174 -3.85 -6.83 14.79
C GLU A 174 -4.93 -6.23 15.71
N PHE A 175 -5.88 -5.46 15.16
CA PHE A 175 -7.02 -4.93 15.92
C PHE A 175 -7.94 -6.03 16.44
N VAL A 176 -8.29 -7.00 15.59
CA VAL A 176 -9.12 -8.16 15.97
C VAL A 176 -8.41 -9.01 17.02
N ASN A 177 -7.12 -9.26 16.85
CA ASN A 177 -6.30 -9.99 17.83
C ASN A 177 -6.18 -9.26 19.19
N SER A 178 -6.40 -7.94 19.21
CA SER A 178 -6.44 -7.13 20.43
C SER A 178 -7.83 -7.09 21.09
N GLY A 179 -8.80 -7.87 20.58
CA GLY A 179 -10.17 -7.93 21.07
C GLY A 179 -11.12 -6.89 20.46
N GLY A 180 -10.70 -6.20 19.40
CA GLY A 180 -11.53 -5.27 18.65
C GLY A 180 -12.46 -5.95 17.64
N GLY A 181 -13.54 -5.27 17.26
CA GLY A 181 -14.45 -5.72 16.21
C GLY A 181 -15.23 -4.56 15.60
N PHE A 182 -15.60 -4.69 14.33
CA PHE A 182 -16.54 -3.81 13.66
C PHE A 182 -17.75 -4.63 13.23
N ASP A 183 -18.95 -4.12 13.53
CA ASP A 183 -20.20 -4.70 13.04
C ASP A 183 -20.65 -4.04 11.74
N GLY A 184 -21.40 -4.78 10.92
CA GLY A 184 -22.01 -4.31 9.68
C GLY A 184 -21.04 -4.31 8.48
N LEU A 185 -21.39 -3.53 7.45
CA LEU A 185 -20.76 -3.58 6.12
C LEU A 185 -19.25 -3.34 6.14
N LEU A 186 -18.75 -2.51 7.06
CA LEU A 186 -17.31 -2.27 7.20
C LEU A 186 -16.58 -3.53 7.69
N GLY A 187 -17.18 -4.24 8.66
CA GLY A 187 -16.66 -5.52 9.16
C GLY A 187 -16.65 -6.56 8.05
N ASP A 188 -17.77 -6.71 7.33
CA ASP A 188 -17.90 -7.68 6.24
C ASP A 188 -16.83 -7.48 5.14
N VAL A 189 -16.59 -6.21 4.75
CA VAL A 189 -15.54 -5.90 3.77
C VAL A 189 -14.16 -6.24 4.34
N LEU A 190 -13.85 -5.83 5.56
CA LEU A 190 -12.53 -6.06 6.17
C LEU A 190 -12.22 -7.54 6.39
N PHE A 191 -13.21 -8.36 6.76
CA PHE A 191 -13.08 -9.82 6.86
C PHE A 191 -12.92 -10.50 5.49
N ALA A 192 -13.48 -9.91 4.43
CA ALA A 192 -13.37 -10.46 3.09
C ALA A 192 -12.07 -10.07 2.37
N ILE A 193 -11.29 -9.08 2.84
CA ILE A 193 -10.03 -8.70 2.19
C ILE A 193 -9.02 -9.85 2.26
N PRO A 194 -8.43 -10.28 1.13
CA PRO A 194 -7.43 -11.33 1.13
C PRO A 194 -6.13 -10.82 1.75
N ASP A 195 -5.48 -11.67 2.55
CA ASP A 195 -4.16 -11.35 3.09
C ASP A 195 -3.06 -11.53 2.02
N ILE A 196 -2.55 -10.40 1.56
CA ILE A 196 -1.43 -10.31 0.59
C ILE A 196 -0.12 -9.86 1.26
N THR A 197 -0.12 -9.66 2.58
CA THR A 197 1.05 -9.25 3.39
C THR A 197 2.28 -10.14 3.15
N PRO A 198 2.16 -11.47 2.99
CA PRO A 198 3.31 -12.34 2.70
C PRO A 198 4.04 -12.01 1.39
N TYR A 199 3.34 -11.46 0.39
CA TYR A 199 3.90 -11.15 -0.92
C TYR A 199 4.50 -9.73 -1.00
N MET A 200 4.19 -8.86 -0.02
CA MET A 200 4.61 -7.46 -0.04
C MET A 200 6.12 -7.24 -0.11
N PRO A 201 6.99 -8.00 0.60
CA PRO A 201 8.44 -7.86 0.45
C PRO A 201 8.92 -8.06 -1.00
N ALA A 202 8.36 -9.06 -1.68
CA ALA A 202 8.68 -9.34 -3.07
C ALA A 202 8.16 -8.23 -4.00
N LEU A 203 6.91 -7.80 -3.82
CA LEU A 203 6.31 -6.71 -4.62
C LEU A 203 7.07 -5.38 -4.46
N ILE A 204 7.46 -5.03 -3.24
CA ILE A 204 8.28 -3.84 -2.96
C ILE A 204 9.65 -3.97 -3.64
N THR A 205 10.28 -5.15 -3.58
CA THR A 205 11.57 -5.40 -4.25
C THR A 205 11.45 -5.22 -5.75
N VAL A 206 10.43 -5.83 -6.38
CA VAL A 206 10.17 -5.69 -7.83
C VAL A 206 9.92 -4.23 -8.19
N PHE A 207 9.13 -3.50 -7.39
CA PHE A 207 8.90 -2.07 -7.60
C PHE A 207 10.20 -1.25 -7.62
N PHE A 208 11.09 -1.48 -6.65
CA PHE A 208 12.39 -0.78 -6.62
C PHE A 208 13.34 -1.22 -7.73
N LEU A 209 13.33 -2.49 -8.14
CA LEU A 209 14.10 -2.95 -9.30
C LEU A 209 13.63 -2.26 -10.59
N LEU A 210 12.32 -2.20 -10.82
CA LEU A 210 11.74 -1.50 -11.97
C LEU A 210 12.02 0.00 -11.92
N LEU A 211 11.94 0.62 -10.74
CA LEU A 211 12.31 2.01 -10.55
C LEU A 211 13.80 2.26 -10.86
N GLY A 212 14.69 1.38 -10.40
CA GLY A 212 16.11 1.45 -10.67
C GLY A 212 16.42 1.35 -12.17
N VAL A 213 15.80 0.40 -12.87
CA VAL A 213 15.86 0.29 -14.33
C VAL A 213 15.41 1.60 -14.99
N LEU A 214 14.25 2.11 -14.59
CA LEU A 214 13.69 3.34 -15.17
C LEU A 214 14.61 4.53 -14.95
N VAL A 215 15.18 4.68 -13.75
CA VAL A 215 16.18 5.71 -13.43
C VAL A 215 17.41 5.55 -14.31
N VAL A 216 18.02 4.36 -14.40
CA VAL A 216 19.23 4.14 -15.20
C VAL A 216 19.01 4.47 -16.69
N PHE A 217 17.86 4.12 -17.26
CA PHE A 217 17.56 4.38 -18.67
C PHE A 217 17.07 5.82 -18.97
N LEU A 218 16.37 6.49 -18.04
CA LEU A 218 15.86 7.85 -18.25
C LEU A 218 16.76 8.97 -17.72
N LEU A 219 17.53 8.77 -16.64
CA LEU A 219 18.35 9.83 -16.04
C LEU A 219 19.36 10.45 -17.03
N PRO A 220 20.02 9.69 -17.93
CA PRO A 220 20.91 10.26 -18.93
C PRO A 220 20.21 11.20 -19.92
N ARG A 221 18.89 11.08 -20.10
CA ARG A 221 18.10 11.95 -20.99
C ARG A 221 17.74 13.28 -20.34
N LEU A 222 17.71 13.39 -19.01
CA LEU A 222 17.46 14.64 -18.29
C LEU A 222 18.63 15.62 -18.38
N PHE A 223 19.86 15.12 -18.58
CA PHE A 223 21.06 15.94 -18.72
C PHE A 223 21.37 16.36 -20.17
N ARG A 224 20.55 15.96 -21.15
CA ARG A 224 20.66 16.45 -22.53
C ARG A 224 19.94 17.78 -22.61
N THR A 225 20.69 18.88 -22.57
CA THR A 225 20.15 20.23 -22.83
C THR A 225 19.45 20.27 -24.19
N PRO A 226 18.20 20.76 -24.29
CA PRO A 226 17.54 20.97 -25.56
C PRO A 226 18.41 21.88 -26.44
N ALA A 227 18.59 21.54 -27.72
CA ALA A 227 19.26 22.43 -28.65
C ALA A 227 18.52 23.79 -28.69
N PRO A 228 19.24 24.93 -28.66
CA PRO A 228 18.60 26.23 -28.78
C PRO A 228 17.80 26.29 -30.09
N PRO A 229 16.63 26.98 -30.09
CA PRO A 229 15.82 27.09 -31.30
C PRO A 229 16.64 27.74 -32.43
N PRO A 230 16.47 27.29 -33.69
CA PRO A 230 17.15 27.90 -34.81
C PRO A 230 16.79 29.38 -34.87
N LYS A 231 17.81 30.24 -34.97
CA LYS A 231 17.62 31.67 -35.18
C LYS A 231 16.98 31.86 -36.56
N SER A 232 15.73 32.31 -36.56
CA SER A 232 15.06 32.85 -37.75
C SER A 232 15.68 34.18 -38.14
#